data_AF-A0A9Q0CSP3-F1
#
_entry.id   AF-A0A9Q0CSP3-F1
#
_cell.length_a   1.000
_cell.length_b   1.000
_cell.length_c   1.000
_cell.angle_alpha   90.00
_cell.angle_beta   90.00
_cell.angle_gamma   90.00
#
_symmetry.space_group_name_H-M   'P 1'
#
loop_
_entity.id
_entity.type
_entity.pdbx_description
1 polymer ?
#
loop_
_entity_poly.entity_id
_entity_poly.type
_entity_poly.pdbx_seq_one_letter_code
_entity_poly.pdbx_strand_id
1 'polypeptide(L)'
;MMMVPKLRITAPTSARRHGLILPLCISSLLLLLLLLTFRLTPRSPDPAPLVRTASCNYSEGQWVRDTRQIRPSYDHRCKEIFKGWNCIANGKSNGQDLLRWRWQPFSCDLPLVDPISFLERYRDTNIGFVGDSLNRNMYISLVCMLRRASSEVRKWRPAGADRGITFVGYNLTLAYHRTILLARYGSWSATSDGGALESLGYKQGYRIDVDVPDQKWAKAPNFHHVLIFNTGHWWWAPSKFDPVQSPMLFFQNGVPVIPPLSPPQGLDLTLKHMSLYLENWVGPEKIFFFRTQSPRHFEGGDWNTGGSCRREQPLSTDQVGELFSVERNGTNVESHMVNHHLFEALEGSRFHILDVTSMSEFRADAHPSTTGGKKHEDCMHWCLPGLPDTWNDLFIATLNTLQTK
;
A
#
# COMPACT_ATOMS: atom_id res chain seq x y z
N MET A 1 28.51 -114.14 32.55
CA MET A 1 29.49 -114.28 33.65
C MET A 1 30.09 -112.90 33.90
N MET A 2 30.16 -112.50 35.17
CA MET A 2 30.83 -111.35 35.81
C MET A 2 32.04 -110.75 35.04
N MET A 3 32.51 -109.50 35.17
CA MET A 3 32.26 -108.31 36.01
C MET A 3 33.15 -107.15 35.45
N VAL A 4 32.68 -105.89 35.58
CA VAL A 4 33.42 -104.62 35.88
C VAL A 4 34.50 -104.09 34.91
N PRO A 5 34.43 -102.80 34.48
CA PRO A 5 35.29 -101.77 35.07
C PRO A 5 34.64 -100.40 35.39
N LYS A 6 35.47 -99.58 36.04
CA LYS A 6 35.28 -98.40 36.92
C LYS A 6 34.77 -97.08 36.29
N LEU A 7 34.02 -96.35 37.14
CA LEU A 7 34.00 -94.90 37.47
C LEU A 7 34.29 -93.80 36.42
N ARG A 8 33.33 -92.86 36.29
CA ARG A 8 33.49 -91.38 36.41
C ARG A 8 32.10 -90.73 36.63
N ILE A 9 31.76 -90.33 37.86
CA ILE A 9 31.71 -88.94 38.39
C ILE A 9 31.01 -87.92 37.48
N THR A 10 29.80 -87.47 37.84
CA THR A 10 29.48 -86.12 38.37
C THR A 10 27.98 -85.98 38.71
N ALA A 11 27.68 -84.99 39.55
CA ALA A 11 26.62 -84.89 40.55
C ALA A 11 25.27 -84.28 40.06
N PRO A 12 24.19 -84.36 40.88
CA PRO A 12 22.85 -83.90 40.53
C PRO A 12 22.57 -82.47 41.00
N THR A 13 21.76 -81.72 40.25
CA THR A 13 21.26 -80.40 40.65
C THR A 13 19.80 -80.49 41.10
N SER A 14 19.58 -80.37 42.41
CA SER A 14 18.26 -80.14 43.00
C SER A 14 17.98 -78.65 43.10
N ALA A 15 16.77 -78.26 42.72
CA ALA A 15 16.24 -76.92 42.82
C ALA A 15 16.17 -76.39 44.27
N ARG A 16 16.57 -75.13 44.47
CA ARG A 16 16.06 -74.25 45.53
C ARG A 16 15.74 -72.89 44.94
N ARG A 17 14.45 -72.53 45.01
CA ARG A 17 13.89 -71.18 44.86
C ARG A 17 14.74 -70.19 45.64
N HIS A 18 15.10 -69.04 45.08
CA HIS A 18 15.31 -67.72 45.72
C HIS A 18 15.64 -66.73 44.58
N GLY A 19 14.61 -66.20 43.91
CA GLY A 19 14.80 -65.32 42.76
C GLY A 19 13.59 -64.46 42.52
N LEU A 20 13.44 -63.39 43.32
CA LEU A 20 12.51 -62.29 43.03
C LEU A 20 12.83 -60.97 43.77
N ILE A 21 13.88 -60.89 44.59
CA ILE A 21 14.17 -59.68 45.39
C ILE A 21 15.23 -58.77 44.73
N LEU A 22 16.06 -59.26 43.80
CA LEU A 22 17.11 -58.45 43.17
C LEU A 22 16.66 -57.51 42.02
N PRO A 23 15.62 -57.79 41.19
CA PRO A 23 15.28 -56.89 40.08
C PRO A 23 14.47 -55.66 40.52
N LEU A 24 13.82 -55.69 41.69
CA LEU A 24 13.01 -54.60 42.23
C LEU A 24 13.85 -53.44 42.81
N CYS A 25 15.06 -53.73 43.31
CA CYS A 25 15.97 -52.70 43.81
C CYS A 25 16.67 -51.91 42.69
N ILE A 26 16.89 -52.54 41.54
CA ILE A 26 17.54 -51.90 40.39
C ILE A 26 16.54 -50.96 39.67
N SER A 27 15.27 -51.35 39.56
CA SER A 27 14.24 -50.52 38.93
C SER A 27 13.92 -49.27 39.76
N SER A 28 13.96 -49.37 41.10
CA SER A 28 13.71 -48.25 41.99
C SER A 28 14.87 -47.24 42.01
N LEU A 29 16.12 -47.71 41.90
CA LEU A 29 17.29 -46.83 41.77
C LEU A 29 17.31 -46.08 40.42
N LEU A 30 16.94 -46.75 39.32
CA LEU A 30 16.81 -46.14 38.00
C LEU A 30 15.69 -45.09 37.95
N LEU A 31 14.56 -45.35 38.61
CA LEU A 31 13.45 -44.39 38.70
C LEU A 31 13.84 -43.15 39.51
N LEU A 32 14.62 -43.32 40.59
CA LEU A 32 15.12 -42.21 41.41
C LEU A 32 16.13 -41.35 40.63
N LEU A 33 17.04 -41.97 39.86
CA LEU A 33 17.97 -41.26 38.98
C LEU A 33 17.25 -40.50 37.87
N LEU A 34 16.22 -41.09 37.25
CA LEU A 34 15.37 -40.41 36.27
C LEU A 34 14.67 -39.19 36.89
N LEU A 35 14.10 -39.31 38.09
CA LEU A 35 13.45 -38.20 38.80
C LEU A 35 14.43 -37.09 39.21
N LEU A 36 15.68 -37.42 39.53
CA LEU A 36 16.75 -36.45 39.81
C LEU A 36 17.20 -35.71 38.53
N THR A 37 17.27 -36.39 37.38
CA THR A 37 17.56 -35.73 36.09
C THR A 37 16.43 -34.79 35.64
N PHE A 38 15.17 -35.11 35.95
CA PHE A 38 14.02 -34.23 35.67
C PHE A 38 13.97 -32.96 36.56
N ARG A 39 14.65 -32.94 37.72
CA ARG A 39 14.72 -31.76 38.59
C ARG A 39 15.90 -30.83 38.31
N LEU A 40 16.87 -31.25 37.49
CA LEU A 40 18.08 -30.49 37.16
C LEU A 40 18.11 -29.96 35.72
N THR A 41 17.04 -30.15 34.94
CA THR A 41 16.90 -29.39 33.68
C THR A 41 16.73 -27.92 34.02
N PRO A 42 17.62 -27.02 33.53
CA PRO A 42 17.41 -25.59 33.66
C PRO A 42 16.03 -25.28 33.10
N ARG A 43 15.17 -24.64 33.91
CA ARG A 43 13.91 -24.09 33.43
C ARG A 43 14.27 -23.17 32.28
N SER A 44 13.88 -23.53 31.06
CA SER A 44 13.96 -22.62 29.93
C SER A 44 13.33 -21.30 30.38
N PRO A 45 13.97 -20.14 30.18
CA PRO A 45 13.36 -18.88 30.54
C PRO A 45 11.97 -18.86 29.90
N ASP A 46 10.94 -18.63 30.72
CA ASP A 46 9.59 -18.44 30.23
C ASP A 46 9.68 -17.49 29.03
N PRO A 47 9.04 -17.80 27.87
CA PRO A 47 9.06 -16.89 26.75
C PRO A 47 8.61 -15.54 27.30
N ALA A 48 9.48 -14.54 27.14
CA ALA A 48 9.20 -13.18 27.59
C ALA A 48 7.75 -12.85 27.18
N PRO A 49 6.94 -12.26 28.06
CA PRO A 49 5.57 -11.92 27.72
C PRO A 49 5.60 -11.23 26.37
N LEU A 50 4.87 -11.80 25.40
CA LEU A 50 4.77 -11.32 24.02
C LEU A 50 4.88 -9.80 24.06
N VAL A 51 6.03 -9.29 23.63
CA VAL A 51 6.24 -7.87 23.48
C VAL A 51 5.05 -7.40 22.68
N ARG A 52 4.18 -6.63 23.33
CA ARG A 52 2.97 -6.02 22.79
C ARG A 52 3.31 -5.63 21.35
N THR A 53 2.84 -6.39 20.36
CA THR A 53 3.40 -6.35 18.99
C THR A 53 3.51 -4.90 18.58
N ALA A 54 4.74 -4.39 18.48
CA ALA A 54 4.96 -3.06 17.93
C ALA A 54 4.23 -3.06 16.59
N SER A 55 3.39 -2.05 16.34
CA SER A 55 2.72 -1.95 15.05
C SER A 55 3.80 -2.00 13.97
N CYS A 56 3.69 -2.93 13.02
CA CYS A 56 4.74 -3.07 12.03
C CYS A 56 4.85 -1.78 11.20
N ASN A 57 6.08 -1.26 11.09
CA ASN A 57 6.35 -0.22 10.12
C ASN A 57 6.53 -0.87 8.75
N TYR A 58 5.51 -0.75 7.89
CA TYR A 58 5.53 -1.28 6.53
C TYR A 58 6.22 -0.37 5.51
N SER A 59 6.54 0.89 5.86
CA SER A 59 7.13 1.86 4.92
C SER A 59 8.61 1.62 4.66
N GLU A 60 9.31 0.95 5.60
CA GLU A 60 10.73 0.63 5.51
C GLU A 60 10.97 -0.85 5.26
N GLY A 61 11.76 -1.14 4.22
CA GLY A 61 12.01 -2.49 3.78
C GLY A 61 12.83 -2.53 2.50
N GLN A 62 12.75 -3.67 1.82
CA GLN A 62 13.44 -3.90 0.56
C GLN A 62 12.60 -4.76 -0.39
N TRP A 63 12.84 -4.60 -1.69
CA TRP A 63 12.28 -5.49 -2.69
C TRP A 63 13.10 -6.77 -2.78
N VAL A 64 12.42 -7.90 -2.54
CA VAL A 64 13.00 -9.22 -2.70
C VAL A 64 12.40 -9.89 -3.93
N ARG A 65 13.24 -10.54 -4.73
CA ARG A 65 12.79 -11.34 -5.87
C ARG A 65 12.38 -12.71 -5.36
N ASP A 66 11.09 -13.03 -5.47
CA ASP A 66 10.53 -14.33 -5.17
C ASP A 66 10.48 -15.20 -6.44
N THR A 67 11.32 -16.21 -6.48
CA THR A 67 11.39 -17.19 -7.57
C THR A 67 10.44 -18.37 -7.38
N ARG A 68 9.87 -18.53 -6.20
CA ARG A 68 9.03 -19.68 -5.80
C ARG A 68 7.55 -19.35 -5.85
N GLN A 69 7.18 -18.09 -5.63
CA GLN A 69 5.79 -17.63 -5.62
C GLN A 69 5.61 -16.48 -6.63
N ILE A 70 5.09 -16.78 -7.82
CA ILE A 70 4.54 -15.74 -8.69
C ILE A 70 3.28 -15.25 -8.00
N ARG A 71 3.26 -13.98 -7.57
CA ARG A 71 2.14 -13.39 -6.84
C ARG A 71 0.85 -13.59 -7.64
N PRO A 72 -0.05 -14.51 -7.22
CA PRO A 72 -1.28 -14.73 -7.94
C PRO A 72 -2.25 -13.70 -7.38
N SER A 73 -2.18 -12.45 -7.82
CA SER A 73 -3.18 -11.44 -7.49
C SER A 73 -4.29 -11.44 -8.53
N TYR A 74 -3.93 -11.42 -9.82
CA TYR A 74 -4.77 -11.58 -11.02
C TYR A 74 -3.86 -11.54 -12.25
N ASP A 75 -4.43 -11.80 -13.43
CA ASP A 75 -3.68 -11.71 -14.68
C ASP A 75 -4.16 -10.54 -15.56
N HIS A 76 -3.45 -10.35 -16.67
CA HIS A 76 -3.71 -9.32 -17.66
C HIS A 76 -5.11 -9.37 -18.31
N ARG A 77 -5.93 -10.40 -18.06
CA ARG A 77 -7.28 -10.55 -18.63
C ARG A 77 -8.36 -9.84 -17.82
N CYS A 78 -8.03 -9.27 -16.66
CA CYS A 78 -8.99 -8.46 -15.92
C CYS A 78 -9.49 -7.28 -16.78
N LYS A 79 -10.78 -7.30 -17.12
CA LYS A 79 -11.41 -6.34 -18.05
C LYS A 79 -11.42 -4.90 -17.54
N GLU A 80 -11.13 -4.68 -16.27
CA GLU A 80 -11.12 -3.34 -15.67
C GLU A 80 -9.78 -2.63 -15.84
N ILE A 81 -8.71 -3.36 -16.19
CA ILE A 81 -7.39 -2.77 -16.43
C ILE A 81 -7.50 -1.78 -17.60
N PHE A 82 -7.08 -0.53 -17.37
CA PHE A 82 -6.96 0.44 -18.44
C PHE A 82 -5.91 -0.01 -19.45
N LYS A 83 -6.19 0.08 -20.76
CA LYS A 83 -5.32 -0.44 -21.82
C LYS A 83 -3.85 -0.02 -21.68
N GLY A 84 -3.58 1.25 -21.33
CA GLY A 84 -2.22 1.76 -21.15
C GLY A 84 -1.49 1.25 -19.90
N TRP A 85 -2.18 0.60 -18.96
CA TRP A 85 -1.57 0.01 -17.76
C TRP A 85 -1.37 -1.51 -17.91
N ASN A 86 -1.92 -2.13 -18.96
CA ASN A 86 -1.84 -3.56 -19.17
C ASN A 86 -0.54 -3.97 -19.88
N CYS A 87 0.57 -3.86 -19.16
CA CYS A 87 1.90 -4.02 -19.73
C CYS A 87 2.18 -5.43 -20.27
N ILE A 88 1.63 -6.47 -19.63
CA ILE A 88 1.74 -7.85 -20.12
C ILE A 88 1.02 -8.00 -21.46
N ALA A 89 -0.23 -7.52 -21.56
CA ALA A 89 -0.98 -7.60 -22.82
C ALA A 89 -0.37 -6.71 -23.92
N ASN A 90 0.30 -5.61 -23.55
CA ASN A 90 0.98 -4.71 -24.48
C ASN A 90 2.41 -5.17 -24.82
N GLY A 91 2.86 -6.33 -24.33
CA GLY A 91 4.15 -6.92 -24.69
C GLY A 91 5.37 -6.25 -24.08
N LYS A 92 5.25 -5.64 -22.89
CA LYS A 92 6.42 -5.14 -22.13
C LYS A 92 7.33 -6.32 -21.78
N SER A 93 8.60 -6.23 -22.16
CA SER A 93 9.63 -7.26 -22.01
C SER A 93 9.71 -7.87 -20.62
N ASN A 94 9.77 -7.02 -19.58
CA ASN A 94 9.83 -7.44 -18.17
C ASN A 94 8.44 -7.55 -17.51
N GLY A 95 7.34 -7.48 -18.26
CA GLY A 95 5.97 -7.39 -17.70
C GLY A 95 5.59 -8.55 -16.79
N GLN A 96 6.00 -9.78 -17.13
CA GLN A 96 5.79 -10.97 -16.29
C GLN A 96 6.71 -10.98 -15.05
N ASP A 97 7.92 -10.45 -15.20
CA ASP A 97 8.93 -10.41 -14.15
C ASP A 97 8.55 -9.43 -13.03
N LEU A 98 7.68 -8.45 -13.30
CA LEU A 98 7.14 -7.55 -12.28
C LEU A 98 6.46 -8.30 -11.13
N LEU A 99 5.85 -9.46 -11.40
CA LEU A 99 5.11 -10.27 -10.44
C LEU A 99 6.00 -11.16 -9.55
N ARG A 100 7.30 -11.16 -9.82
CA ARG A 100 8.31 -11.87 -9.03
C ARG A 100 8.92 -10.99 -7.94
N TRP A 101 8.48 -9.74 -7.81
CA TRP A 101 8.98 -8.82 -6.79
C TRP A 101 7.97 -8.70 -5.65
N ARG A 102 8.45 -8.85 -4.42
CA ARG A 102 7.68 -8.66 -3.18
C ARG A 102 8.37 -7.65 -2.28
N TRP A 103 7.59 -6.78 -1.65
CA TRP A 103 8.09 -5.91 -0.60
C TRP A 103 8.25 -6.70 0.71
N GLN A 104 9.44 -6.64 1.30
CA GLN A 104 9.74 -7.22 2.61
C GLN A 104 10.06 -6.07 3.57
N PRO A 105 9.13 -5.70 4.47
CA PRO A 105 9.44 -4.81 5.58
C PRO A 105 10.57 -5.38 6.44
N PHE A 106 11.38 -4.52 7.07
CA PHE A 106 12.50 -4.98 7.89
C PHE A 106 12.08 -5.61 9.22
N SER A 107 10.95 -5.17 9.77
CA SER A 107 10.50 -5.55 11.11
C SER A 107 9.41 -6.62 11.13
N CYS A 108 8.82 -6.95 9.98
CA CYS A 108 7.75 -7.95 9.89
C CYS A 108 7.52 -8.42 8.44
N ASP A 109 6.55 -9.32 8.27
CA ASP A 109 6.01 -9.67 6.96
C ASP A 109 4.78 -8.82 6.61
N LEU A 110 4.70 -8.40 5.34
CA LEU A 110 3.51 -7.79 4.77
C LEU A 110 2.58 -8.88 4.24
N PRO A 111 1.39 -9.11 4.85
CA PRO A 111 0.46 -10.13 4.37
C PRO A 111 -0.07 -9.78 2.99
N LEU A 112 -0.12 -10.77 2.11
CA LEU A 112 -0.75 -10.62 0.80
C LEU A 112 -2.28 -10.60 0.95
N VAL A 113 -2.95 -9.84 0.09
CA VAL A 113 -4.41 -9.83 0.03
C VAL A 113 -4.95 -11.20 -0.38
N ASP A 114 -5.70 -11.83 0.51
CA ASP A 114 -6.59 -12.93 0.17
C ASP A 114 -7.97 -12.37 -0.23
N PRO A 115 -8.37 -12.49 -1.51
CA PRO A 115 -9.57 -11.81 -2.00
C PRO A 115 -10.86 -12.36 -1.40
N ILE A 116 -10.91 -13.64 -1.01
CA ILE A 116 -12.10 -14.25 -0.38
C ILE A 116 -12.22 -13.69 1.04
N SER A 117 -11.14 -13.77 1.81
CA SER A 117 -11.08 -13.28 3.19
C SER A 117 -11.38 -11.80 3.27
N PHE A 118 -10.92 -11.01 2.31
CA PHE A 118 -11.27 -9.59 2.22
C PHE A 118 -12.77 -9.40 1.98
N LEU A 119 -13.34 -10.05 0.95
CA LEU A 119 -14.75 -9.90 0.63
C LEU A 119 -15.66 -10.35 1.80
N GLU A 120 -15.31 -11.45 2.48
CA GLU A 120 -16.03 -11.94 3.67
C GLU A 120 -15.94 -10.97 4.85
N ARG A 121 -14.73 -10.49 5.17
CA ARG A 121 -14.49 -9.61 6.32
C ARG A 121 -15.16 -8.25 6.16
N TYR A 122 -15.14 -7.70 4.95
CA TYR A 122 -15.63 -6.35 4.65
C TYR A 122 -17.00 -6.37 3.95
N ARG A 123 -17.83 -7.38 4.23
CA ARG A 123 -19.24 -7.36 3.81
C ARG A 123 -19.92 -6.07 4.24
N ASP A 124 -20.89 -5.66 3.44
CA ASP A 124 -21.70 -4.46 3.68
C ASP A 124 -20.87 -3.16 3.78
N THR A 125 -19.63 -3.16 3.27
CA THR A 125 -18.71 -2.03 3.37
C THR A 125 -18.59 -1.28 2.04
N ASN A 126 -18.62 0.05 2.11
CA ASN A 126 -18.35 0.93 0.97
C ASN A 126 -16.98 1.60 1.15
N ILE A 127 -16.09 1.43 0.17
CA ILE A 127 -14.71 1.96 0.18
C ILE A 127 -14.52 2.87 -1.03
N GLY A 128 -14.12 4.12 -0.79
CA GLY A 128 -13.90 5.12 -1.84
C GLY A 128 -12.43 5.53 -1.98
N PHE A 129 -11.92 5.55 -3.21
CA PHE A 129 -10.62 6.10 -3.56
C PHE A 129 -10.84 7.51 -4.12
N VAL A 130 -10.30 8.54 -3.46
CA VAL A 130 -10.51 9.95 -3.80
C VAL A 130 -9.18 10.55 -4.21
N GLY A 131 -9.08 11.09 -5.42
CA GLY A 131 -7.84 11.72 -5.86
C GLY A 131 -7.57 11.62 -7.35
N ASP A 132 -6.29 11.69 -7.70
CA ASP A 132 -5.83 11.70 -9.08
C ASP A 132 -5.84 10.31 -9.73
N SER A 133 -5.20 10.18 -10.89
CA SER A 133 -5.17 8.94 -11.66
C SER A 133 -4.39 7.80 -10.99
N LEU A 134 -3.57 8.07 -9.98
CA LEU A 134 -2.82 7.04 -9.26
C LEU A 134 -3.71 6.35 -8.23
N ASN A 135 -4.67 7.05 -7.62
CA ASN A 135 -5.73 6.38 -6.87
C ASN A 135 -6.65 5.55 -7.77
N ARG A 136 -6.89 5.99 -9.02
CA ARG A 136 -7.55 5.12 -10.00
C ARG A 136 -6.73 3.85 -10.28
N ASN A 137 -5.40 3.97 -10.36
CA ASN A 137 -4.50 2.85 -10.59
C ASN A 137 -4.60 1.82 -9.45
N MET A 138 -4.58 2.28 -8.18
CA MET A 138 -4.75 1.46 -6.98
C MET A 138 -6.15 0.84 -6.87
N TYR A 139 -7.20 1.62 -7.15
CA TYR A 139 -8.59 1.15 -7.20
C TYR A 139 -8.78 0.00 -8.19
N ILE A 140 -8.27 0.14 -9.42
CA ILE A 140 -8.42 -0.90 -10.44
C ILE A 140 -7.64 -2.17 -10.06
N SER A 141 -6.45 -2.00 -9.46
CA SER A 141 -5.68 -3.12 -8.91
C SER A 141 -6.52 -3.93 -7.89
N LEU A 142 -7.12 -3.26 -6.90
CA LEU A 142 -7.93 -3.93 -5.88
C LEU A 142 -9.16 -4.61 -6.50
N VAL A 143 -9.88 -3.91 -7.38
CA VAL A 143 -11.02 -4.50 -8.11
C VAL A 143 -10.60 -5.78 -8.82
N CYS A 144 -9.47 -5.79 -9.53
CA CYS A 144 -9.01 -6.96 -10.25
C CYS A 144 -8.61 -8.13 -9.34
N MET A 145 -8.03 -7.86 -8.17
CA MET A 145 -7.79 -8.89 -7.15
C MET A 145 -9.09 -9.57 -6.72
N LEU A 146 -10.09 -8.76 -6.35
CA LEU A 146 -11.36 -9.27 -5.81
C LEU A 146 -12.20 -9.96 -6.88
N ARG A 147 -12.08 -9.54 -8.16
CA ARG A 147 -12.77 -10.18 -9.29
C ARG A 147 -12.40 -11.64 -9.51
N ARG A 148 -11.32 -12.13 -8.89
CA ARG A 148 -10.98 -13.56 -8.91
C ARG A 148 -11.82 -14.40 -7.96
N ALA A 149 -12.23 -13.81 -6.84
CA ALA A 149 -13.08 -14.46 -5.85
C ALA A 149 -14.56 -14.33 -6.24
N SER A 150 -14.96 -13.21 -6.85
CA SER A 150 -16.34 -13.00 -7.29
C SER A 150 -16.44 -12.27 -8.62
N SER A 151 -17.15 -12.88 -9.58
CA SER A 151 -17.37 -12.31 -10.91
C SER A 151 -18.68 -11.51 -11.02
N GLU A 152 -19.62 -11.73 -10.09
CA GLU A 152 -20.92 -11.08 -10.05
C GLU A 152 -20.80 -9.68 -9.46
N VAL A 153 -20.81 -8.68 -10.34
CA VAL A 153 -20.62 -7.29 -9.96
C VAL A 153 -21.62 -6.37 -10.65
N ARG A 154 -22.05 -5.34 -9.93
CA ARG A 154 -22.84 -4.23 -10.47
C ARG A 154 -21.96 -3.00 -10.63
N LYS A 155 -21.89 -2.44 -11.84
CA LYS A 155 -21.18 -1.18 -12.11
C LYS A 155 -22.13 0.01 -12.01
N TRP A 156 -21.75 1.04 -11.27
CA TRP A 156 -22.55 2.28 -11.12
C TRP A 156 -21.68 3.43 -10.58
N ARG A 157 -22.26 4.59 -10.28
CA ARG A 157 -21.53 5.81 -9.84
C ARG A 157 -22.10 6.36 -8.52
N PRO A 158 -21.74 5.78 -7.36
CA PRO A 158 -22.21 6.25 -6.06
C PRO A 158 -21.65 7.63 -5.69
N ALA A 159 -22.46 8.48 -5.05
CA ALA A 159 -22.01 9.69 -4.36
C ALA A 159 -21.08 10.63 -5.17
N GLY A 160 -21.28 10.74 -6.48
CA GLY A 160 -20.45 11.58 -7.37
C GLY A 160 -19.19 10.90 -7.93
N ALA A 161 -19.01 9.60 -7.70
CA ALA A 161 -17.88 8.84 -8.21
C ALA A 161 -17.82 8.81 -9.75
N ASP A 162 -16.61 8.78 -10.30
CA ASP A 162 -16.37 8.51 -11.72
C ASP A 162 -16.72 7.05 -12.05
N ARG A 163 -16.42 6.13 -11.12
CA ARG A 163 -16.59 4.68 -11.26
C ARG A 163 -16.93 4.05 -9.92
N GLY A 164 -17.73 3.00 -9.95
CA GLY A 164 -18.10 2.20 -8.79
C GLY A 164 -18.44 0.77 -9.19
N ILE A 165 -18.02 -0.19 -8.36
CA ILE A 165 -18.24 -1.62 -8.55
C ILE A 165 -18.70 -2.19 -7.22
N THR A 166 -19.91 -2.74 -7.20
CA THR A 166 -20.44 -3.50 -6.06
C THR A 166 -20.30 -4.99 -6.33
N PHE A 167 -19.66 -5.72 -5.43
CA PHE A 167 -19.62 -7.18 -5.41
C PHE A 167 -20.92 -7.68 -4.77
N VAL A 168 -21.87 -8.13 -5.59
CA VAL A 168 -23.29 -8.27 -5.21
C VAL A 168 -23.47 -9.22 -4.04
N GLY A 169 -22.86 -10.41 -4.09
CA GLY A 169 -22.95 -11.41 -3.04
C GLY A 169 -22.33 -11.01 -1.69
N TYR A 170 -21.62 -9.89 -1.63
CA TYR A 170 -20.97 -9.36 -0.43
C TYR A 170 -21.50 -8.00 0.01
N ASN A 171 -22.34 -7.37 -0.82
CA ASN A 171 -22.77 -5.98 -0.65
C ASN A 171 -21.61 -5.00 -0.38
N LEU A 172 -20.42 -5.30 -0.95
CA LEU A 172 -19.22 -4.48 -0.81
C LEU A 172 -19.05 -3.60 -2.05
N THR A 173 -18.98 -2.29 -1.89
CA THR A 173 -18.76 -1.35 -3.00
C THR A 173 -17.38 -0.73 -2.96
N LEU A 174 -16.64 -0.82 -4.06
CA LEU A 174 -15.44 -0.02 -4.30
C LEU A 174 -15.78 1.11 -5.28
N ALA A 175 -15.43 2.36 -4.98
CA ALA A 175 -15.62 3.49 -5.89
C ALA A 175 -14.38 4.37 -6.04
N TYR A 176 -14.29 5.08 -7.17
CA TYR A 176 -13.25 6.05 -7.45
C TYR A 176 -13.85 7.42 -7.74
N HIS A 177 -13.44 8.43 -6.97
CA HIS A 177 -13.80 9.83 -7.11
C HIS A 177 -12.61 10.60 -7.68
N ARG A 178 -12.71 10.99 -8.95
CA ARG A 178 -11.62 11.68 -9.64
C ARG A 178 -11.56 13.15 -9.22
N THR A 179 -10.50 13.57 -8.53
CA THR A 179 -10.22 14.98 -8.24
C THR A 179 -8.72 15.18 -8.11
N ILE A 180 -8.14 16.09 -8.89
CA ILE A 180 -6.68 16.23 -8.98
C ILE A 180 -6.07 17.15 -7.93
N LEU A 181 -6.89 18.01 -7.31
CA LEU A 181 -6.46 18.97 -6.27
C LEU A 181 -7.24 18.81 -4.96
N LEU A 182 -8.25 17.95 -4.90
CA LEU A 182 -9.21 17.82 -3.78
C LEU A 182 -10.10 19.06 -3.53
N ALA A 183 -9.60 20.27 -3.75
CA ALA A 183 -10.37 21.51 -3.75
C ALA A 183 -11.19 21.69 -5.04
N ARG A 184 -12.28 22.46 -4.93
CA ARG A 184 -13.01 22.97 -6.11
C ARG A 184 -12.08 23.85 -6.92
N TYR A 185 -12.01 23.59 -8.21
CA TYR A 185 -11.26 24.42 -9.14
C TYR A 185 -11.96 24.55 -10.48
N GLY A 186 -11.69 25.65 -11.18
CA GLY A 186 -12.25 25.94 -12.50
C GLY A 186 -11.53 27.10 -13.17
N SER A 187 -11.80 27.33 -14.45
CA SER A 187 -11.25 28.48 -15.18
C SER A 187 -11.71 29.79 -14.54
N TRP A 188 -10.78 30.75 -14.44
CA TRP A 188 -11.03 32.11 -14.02
C TRP A 188 -10.55 33.06 -15.11
N SER A 189 -11.30 34.13 -15.35
CA SER A 189 -10.96 35.20 -16.28
C SER A 189 -11.29 36.54 -15.64
N ALA A 190 -10.44 37.54 -15.90
CA ALA A 190 -10.65 38.90 -15.44
C ALA A 190 -12.01 39.44 -15.90
N THR A 191 -12.61 40.25 -15.04
CA THR A 191 -13.88 40.95 -15.34
C THR A 191 -13.62 42.41 -15.69
N SER A 192 -14.55 43.04 -16.42
CA SER A 192 -14.47 44.47 -16.76
C SER A 192 -14.52 45.38 -15.53
N ASP A 193 -15.11 44.89 -14.44
CA ASP A 193 -15.33 45.63 -13.20
C ASP A 193 -14.04 45.72 -12.36
N GLY A 194 -13.00 45.00 -12.77
CA GLY A 194 -11.72 44.93 -12.08
C GLY A 194 -11.79 44.13 -10.77
N GLY A 195 -10.67 44.10 -10.06
CA GLY A 195 -10.53 43.35 -8.83
C GLY A 195 -9.09 43.31 -8.33
N ALA A 196 -8.88 42.63 -7.21
CA ALA A 196 -7.55 42.51 -6.61
C ALA A 196 -6.57 41.75 -7.54
N LEU A 197 -7.05 40.72 -8.25
CA LEU A 197 -6.21 39.94 -9.17
C LEU A 197 -5.91 40.72 -10.47
N GLU A 198 -6.88 41.43 -11.01
CA GLU A 198 -6.72 42.30 -12.18
C GLU A 198 -5.72 43.43 -11.91
N SER A 199 -5.76 44.00 -10.70
CA SER A 199 -4.83 45.03 -10.24
C SER A 199 -3.38 44.51 -10.11
N LEU A 200 -3.20 43.20 -9.97
CA LEU A 200 -1.90 42.51 -10.03
C LEU A 200 -1.52 42.05 -11.45
N GLY A 201 -2.37 42.36 -12.45
CA GLY A 201 -2.11 42.06 -13.87
C GLY A 201 -2.58 40.68 -14.34
N TYR A 202 -3.28 39.90 -13.50
CA TYR A 202 -3.84 38.62 -13.93
C TYR A 202 -5.03 38.83 -14.87
N LYS A 203 -4.98 38.20 -16.05
CA LYS A 203 -6.06 38.23 -17.06
C LYS A 203 -6.89 36.96 -17.08
N GLN A 204 -6.28 35.84 -16.73
CA GLN A 204 -6.89 34.51 -16.70
C GLN A 204 -6.09 33.57 -15.80
N GLY A 205 -6.66 32.43 -15.46
CA GLY A 205 -6.01 31.40 -14.66
C GLY A 205 -6.99 30.30 -14.28
N TYR A 206 -6.65 29.57 -13.22
CA TYR A 206 -7.56 28.64 -12.57
C TYR A 206 -7.86 29.12 -11.17
N ARG A 207 -9.12 29.36 -10.86
CA ARG A 207 -9.57 29.58 -9.49
C ARG A 207 -9.55 28.26 -8.73
N ILE A 208 -8.94 28.25 -7.56
CA ILE A 208 -8.96 27.14 -6.60
C ILE A 208 -9.51 27.66 -5.28
N ASP A 209 -10.69 27.19 -4.89
CA ASP A 209 -11.30 27.51 -3.60
C ASP A 209 -10.77 26.51 -2.55
N VAL A 210 -9.70 26.89 -1.83
CA VAL A 210 -8.95 25.96 -0.95
C VAL A 210 -9.79 25.41 0.21
N ASP A 211 -10.83 26.15 0.61
CA ASP A 211 -11.76 25.84 1.69
C ASP A 211 -13.02 25.10 1.23
N VAL A 212 -13.13 24.82 -0.07
CA VAL A 212 -14.33 24.18 -0.64
C VAL A 212 -13.96 22.85 -1.32
N PRO A 213 -14.47 21.71 -0.84
CA PRO A 213 -14.18 20.42 -1.47
C PRO A 213 -14.76 20.34 -2.90
N ASP A 214 -14.04 19.65 -3.79
CA ASP A 214 -14.52 19.35 -5.14
C ASP A 214 -15.84 18.54 -5.04
N GLN A 215 -16.86 18.98 -5.77
CA GLN A 215 -18.19 18.37 -5.80
C GLN A 215 -18.16 16.88 -6.15
N LYS A 216 -17.12 16.42 -6.87
CA LYS A 216 -16.94 15.00 -7.24
C LYS A 216 -16.70 14.09 -6.03
N TRP A 217 -16.27 14.61 -4.88
CA TRP A 217 -16.06 13.81 -3.67
C TRP A 217 -16.66 14.42 -2.40
N ALA A 218 -17.12 15.67 -2.42
CA ALA A 218 -17.72 16.32 -1.24
C ALA A 218 -18.82 15.46 -0.57
N LYS A 219 -19.58 14.67 -1.36
CA LYS A 219 -20.61 13.77 -0.83
C LYS A 219 -20.13 12.34 -0.54
N ALA A 220 -18.90 11.98 -0.88
CA ALA A 220 -18.32 10.65 -0.67
C ALA A 220 -18.42 10.18 0.80
N PRO A 221 -18.18 11.04 1.82
CA PRO A 221 -18.30 10.63 3.23
C PRO A 221 -19.71 10.15 3.64
N ASN A 222 -20.78 10.57 2.94
CA ASN A 222 -22.14 10.07 3.20
C ASN A 222 -22.30 8.58 2.91
N PHE A 223 -21.55 8.06 1.95
CA PHE A 223 -21.77 6.71 1.40
C PHE A 223 -20.69 5.72 1.82
N HIS A 224 -19.43 6.18 1.94
CA HIS A 224 -18.29 5.30 2.18
C HIS A 224 -17.95 5.19 3.67
N HIS A 225 -17.65 4.00 4.14
CA HIS A 225 -17.11 3.74 5.49
C HIS A 225 -15.60 4.00 5.53
N VAL A 226 -14.91 3.68 4.43
CA VAL A 226 -13.47 3.91 4.28
C VAL A 226 -13.20 4.83 3.09
N LEU A 227 -12.41 5.87 3.27
CA LEU A 227 -11.94 6.71 2.16
C LEU A 227 -10.41 6.75 2.11
N ILE A 228 -9.83 6.53 0.93
CA ILE A 228 -8.40 6.62 0.67
C ILE A 228 -8.15 7.82 -0.23
N PHE A 229 -7.49 8.85 0.31
CA PHE A 229 -7.19 10.09 -0.38
C PHE A 229 -5.79 10.09 -0.99
N ASN A 230 -5.60 10.84 -2.07
CA ASN A 230 -4.29 11.24 -2.56
C ASN A 230 -4.39 12.55 -3.35
N THR A 231 -3.31 13.33 -3.36
CA THR A 231 -3.06 14.39 -4.34
C THR A 231 -1.57 14.70 -4.38
N GLY A 232 -1.07 15.25 -5.49
CA GLY A 232 0.33 15.69 -5.57
C GLY A 232 0.77 16.07 -6.97
N HIS A 233 0.65 15.14 -7.92
CA HIS A 233 1.22 15.28 -9.28
C HIS A 233 0.80 16.55 -10.03
N TRP A 234 -0.38 17.10 -9.74
CA TRP A 234 -0.91 18.26 -10.45
C TRP A 234 -0.56 19.60 -9.78
N TRP A 235 -0.04 19.60 -8.55
CA TRP A 235 0.38 20.81 -7.84
C TRP A 235 1.69 21.38 -8.39
N TRP A 236 2.54 20.53 -8.97
CA TRP A 236 3.78 20.89 -9.68
C TRP A 236 3.70 20.56 -11.16
N ALA A 237 2.54 20.80 -11.80
CA ALA A 237 2.33 20.54 -13.22
C ALA A 237 2.13 21.83 -14.04
N PRO A 238 3.22 22.50 -14.48
CA PRO A 238 3.14 23.65 -15.40
C PRO A 238 2.40 23.35 -16.70
N SER A 239 2.35 22.07 -17.09
CA SER A 239 1.60 21.58 -18.25
C SER A 239 0.09 21.80 -18.16
N LYS A 240 -0.43 21.92 -16.93
CA LYS A 240 -1.84 22.13 -16.62
C LYS A 240 -2.09 23.52 -16.08
N PHE A 241 -1.21 23.97 -15.18
CA PHE A 241 -1.29 25.24 -14.48
C PHE A 241 -0.01 26.02 -14.78
N ASP A 242 0.06 26.59 -15.99
CA ASP A 242 1.22 27.37 -16.41
C ASP A 242 1.34 28.62 -15.50
N PRO A 243 2.50 28.86 -14.86
CA PRO A 243 2.64 29.92 -13.85
C PRO A 243 2.44 31.34 -14.40
N VAL A 244 2.43 31.53 -15.73
CA VAL A 244 2.26 32.82 -16.39
C VAL A 244 0.95 32.87 -17.17
N GLN A 245 0.72 31.89 -18.04
CA GLN A 245 -0.41 31.90 -18.98
C GLN A 245 -1.73 31.45 -18.33
N SER A 246 -1.67 30.54 -17.35
CA SER A 246 -2.85 29.98 -16.69
C SER A 246 -2.57 29.59 -15.23
N PRO A 247 -2.14 30.57 -14.39
CA PRO A 247 -1.66 30.29 -13.05
C PRO A 247 -2.76 29.76 -12.13
N MET A 248 -2.34 29.13 -11.04
CA MET A 248 -3.20 28.80 -9.91
C MET A 248 -3.51 30.08 -9.13
N LEU A 249 -4.79 30.41 -9.01
CA LEU A 249 -5.30 31.59 -8.32
C LEU A 249 -6.14 31.11 -7.13
N PHE A 250 -5.64 31.32 -5.93
CA PHE A 250 -6.24 30.76 -4.72
C PHE A 250 -7.28 31.69 -4.12
N PHE A 251 -8.40 31.10 -3.70
CA PHE A 251 -9.53 31.77 -3.08
C PHE A 251 -9.85 31.10 -1.76
N GLN A 252 -10.27 31.90 -0.77
CA GLN A 252 -10.76 31.43 0.51
C GLN A 252 -11.99 32.26 0.88
N ASN A 253 -13.06 31.62 1.34
CA ASN A 253 -14.36 32.25 1.61
C ASN A 253 -14.90 33.06 0.41
N GLY A 254 -14.60 32.61 -0.81
CA GLY A 254 -15.02 33.26 -2.05
C GLY A 254 -14.22 34.49 -2.48
N VAL A 255 -13.19 34.88 -1.73
CA VAL A 255 -12.33 36.07 -1.99
C VAL A 255 -10.93 35.60 -2.40
N PRO A 256 -10.26 36.25 -3.36
CA PRO A 256 -8.88 35.90 -3.72
C PRO A 256 -7.93 36.14 -2.54
N VAL A 257 -7.01 35.19 -2.32
CA VAL A 257 -5.95 35.33 -1.31
C VAL A 257 -4.85 36.23 -1.85
N ILE A 258 -4.56 37.32 -1.13
CA ILE A 258 -3.57 38.34 -1.52
C ILE A 258 -2.58 38.56 -0.35
N PRO A 259 -1.26 38.52 -0.59
CA PRO A 259 -0.59 38.27 -1.87
C PRO A 259 -0.87 36.84 -2.42
N PRO A 260 -0.81 36.63 -3.76
CA PRO A 260 -1.06 35.33 -4.35
C PRO A 260 -0.15 34.25 -3.78
N LEU A 261 -0.74 33.09 -3.47
CA LEU A 261 0.00 31.95 -2.93
C LEU A 261 0.72 31.19 -4.04
N SER A 262 1.86 30.62 -3.68
CA SER A 262 2.51 29.60 -4.49
C SER A 262 1.73 28.26 -4.44
N PRO A 263 1.88 27.36 -5.44
CA PRO A 263 1.23 26.06 -5.41
C PRO A 263 1.48 25.22 -4.13
N PRO A 264 2.70 25.18 -3.55
CA PRO A 264 2.93 24.49 -2.28
C PRO A 264 2.09 25.06 -1.13
N GLN A 265 2.04 26.39 -0.98
CA GLN A 265 1.20 27.04 0.04
C GLN A 265 -0.30 26.79 -0.20
N GLY A 266 -0.72 26.71 -1.46
CA GLY A 266 -2.07 26.32 -1.83
C GLY A 266 -2.40 24.87 -1.47
N LEU A 267 -1.44 23.96 -1.62
CA LEU A 267 -1.55 22.56 -1.19
C LEU A 267 -1.74 22.50 0.33
N ASP A 268 -0.91 23.21 1.11
CA ASP A 268 -1.00 23.26 2.57
C ASP A 268 -2.40 23.68 3.04
N LEU A 269 -2.91 24.78 2.49
CA LEU A 269 -4.26 25.26 2.83
C LEU A 269 -5.34 24.27 2.41
N THR A 270 -5.20 23.65 1.24
CA THR A 270 -6.19 22.68 0.75
C THR A 270 -6.23 21.42 1.61
N LEU A 271 -5.08 20.89 2.01
CA LEU A 271 -5.00 19.72 2.90
C LEU A 271 -5.56 20.05 4.28
N LYS A 272 -5.20 21.22 4.83
CA LYS A 272 -5.73 21.70 6.11
C LYS A 272 -7.25 21.81 6.09
N HIS A 273 -7.83 22.48 5.09
CA HIS A 273 -9.27 22.63 4.97
C HIS A 273 -10.00 21.32 4.65
N MET A 274 -9.38 20.43 3.87
CA MET A 274 -9.90 19.09 3.63
C MET A 274 -9.98 18.29 4.95
N SER A 275 -8.93 18.34 5.77
CA SER A 275 -8.92 17.67 7.08
C SER A 275 -10.05 18.20 7.98
N LEU A 276 -10.15 19.53 8.12
CA LEU A 276 -11.22 20.18 8.88
C LEU A 276 -12.62 19.86 8.33
N TYR A 277 -12.76 19.77 7.01
CA TYR A 277 -14.04 19.37 6.39
C TYR A 277 -14.46 17.98 6.84
N LEU A 278 -13.53 17.02 6.88
CA LEU A 278 -13.77 15.62 7.24
C LEU A 278 -13.97 15.40 8.74
N GLU A 279 -13.51 16.31 9.60
CA GLU A 279 -13.84 16.29 11.04
C GLU A 279 -15.34 16.42 11.31
N ASN A 280 -16.10 17.06 10.41
CA ASN A 280 -17.56 17.13 10.50
C ASN A 280 -18.26 15.82 10.09
N TRP A 281 -17.52 14.86 9.52
CA TRP A 281 -18.04 13.57 9.05
C TRP A 281 -17.67 12.42 9.98
N VAL A 282 -17.48 12.73 11.27
CA VAL A 282 -17.06 11.76 12.27
C VAL A 282 -18.23 10.90 12.74
N GLY A 283 -18.13 9.62 12.46
CA GLY A 283 -18.83 8.54 13.17
C GLY A 283 -17.83 7.47 13.60
N PRO A 284 -18.18 6.59 14.55
CA PRO A 284 -17.27 5.53 15.03
C PRO A 284 -16.79 4.59 13.92
N GLU A 285 -17.51 4.50 12.80
CA GLU A 285 -17.21 3.59 11.68
C GLU A 285 -16.48 4.24 10.49
N LYS A 286 -16.10 5.53 10.59
CA LYS A 286 -15.46 6.25 9.47
C LYS A 286 -13.94 6.22 9.59
N ILE A 287 -13.29 5.63 8.58
CA ILE A 287 -11.83 5.51 8.50
C ILE A 287 -11.34 6.31 7.29
N PHE A 288 -10.39 7.22 7.53
CA PHE A 288 -9.77 8.04 6.50
C PHE A 288 -8.30 7.67 6.36
N PHE A 289 -7.90 7.31 5.15
CA PHE A 289 -6.50 7.09 4.78
C PHE A 289 -6.04 8.21 3.87
N PHE A 290 -4.75 8.54 3.97
CA PHE A 290 -4.09 9.35 2.96
C PHE A 290 -2.87 8.60 2.45
N ARG A 291 -2.80 8.36 1.14
CA ARG A 291 -1.66 7.70 0.52
C ARG A 291 -0.62 8.75 0.14
N THR A 292 0.63 8.50 0.52
CA THR A 292 1.75 9.35 0.13
C THR A 292 1.95 9.37 -1.40
N GLN A 293 2.77 10.30 -1.84
CA GLN A 293 2.97 10.60 -3.24
C GLN A 293 3.57 9.41 -3.99
N SER A 294 2.92 9.03 -5.09
CA SER A 294 3.47 8.04 -6.02
C SER A 294 4.64 8.68 -6.76
N PRO A 295 5.85 8.12 -6.75
CA PRO A 295 6.96 8.65 -7.51
C PRO A 295 6.73 8.49 -9.01
N ARG A 296 7.39 9.36 -9.76
CA ARG A 296 7.65 9.23 -11.20
C ARG A 296 9.13 8.84 -11.38
N HIS A 297 9.48 8.25 -12.52
CA HIS A 297 10.86 7.80 -12.78
C HIS A 297 11.39 8.30 -14.12
N PHE A 298 11.35 9.62 -14.34
CA PHE A 298 11.95 10.18 -15.54
C PHE A 298 13.48 10.25 -15.40
N GLU A 299 14.16 9.87 -16.48
CA GLU A 299 15.61 9.99 -16.69
C GLU A 299 15.87 10.71 -18.01
N GLY A 300 16.92 11.53 -18.06
CA GLY A 300 17.33 12.27 -19.27
C GLY A 300 16.44 13.47 -19.63
N GLY A 301 15.55 13.88 -18.74
CA GLY A 301 14.59 14.99 -18.95
C GLY A 301 13.29 14.72 -18.18
N ASP A 302 12.28 15.55 -18.39
CA ASP A 302 10.92 15.37 -17.89
C ASP A 302 9.99 14.93 -19.04
N TRP A 303 8.71 14.69 -18.76
CA TRP A 303 7.70 14.18 -19.67
C TRP A 303 7.58 14.99 -20.99
N ASN A 304 7.91 16.29 -20.97
CA ASN A 304 7.86 17.19 -22.13
C ASN A 304 9.24 17.60 -22.68
N THR A 305 10.33 17.21 -22.04
CA THR A 305 11.70 17.59 -22.45
C THR A 305 12.55 16.38 -22.88
N GLY A 306 11.90 15.26 -23.19
CA GLY A 306 12.56 14.05 -23.71
C GLY A 306 12.89 13.00 -22.66
N GLY A 307 12.37 13.12 -21.43
CA GLY A 307 12.55 12.14 -20.37
C GLY A 307 11.94 10.78 -20.70
N SER A 308 12.54 9.72 -20.14
CA SER A 308 12.13 8.32 -20.35
C SER A 308 12.24 7.48 -19.08
N CYS A 309 11.69 6.26 -19.10
CA CYS A 309 11.71 5.31 -17.97
C CYS A 309 11.79 3.87 -18.47
N ARG A 310 12.87 3.53 -19.17
CA ARG A 310 13.03 2.24 -19.86
C ARG A 310 13.67 1.14 -19.02
N ARG A 311 13.80 1.35 -17.71
CA ARG A 311 14.41 0.35 -16.82
C ARG A 311 13.58 -0.94 -16.80
N GLU A 312 14.28 -2.05 -16.68
CA GLU A 312 13.67 -3.39 -16.61
C GLU A 312 13.88 -4.06 -15.24
N GLN A 313 14.73 -3.47 -14.39
CA GLN A 313 15.02 -3.92 -13.03
C GLN A 313 14.83 -2.78 -12.03
N PRO A 314 14.53 -3.09 -10.76
CA PRO A 314 14.49 -2.10 -9.69
C PRO A 314 15.79 -1.30 -9.59
N LEU A 315 15.69 -0.08 -9.06
CA LEU A 315 16.83 0.76 -8.76
C LEU A 315 17.66 0.18 -7.60
N SER A 316 18.95 0.47 -7.58
CA SER A 316 19.76 0.35 -6.36
C SER A 316 19.49 1.52 -5.41
N THR A 317 19.89 1.38 -4.15
CA THR A 317 19.80 2.46 -3.15
C THR A 317 20.51 3.74 -3.60
N ASP A 318 21.69 3.62 -4.21
CA ASP A 318 22.44 4.79 -4.72
C ASP A 318 21.67 5.52 -5.83
N GLN A 319 21.02 4.76 -6.73
CA GLN A 319 20.22 5.32 -7.82
C GLN A 319 18.95 6.00 -7.31
N VAL A 320 18.29 5.43 -6.29
CA VAL A 320 17.19 6.10 -5.58
C VAL A 320 17.70 7.42 -5.00
N GLY A 321 18.82 7.37 -4.27
CA GLY A 321 19.44 8.56 -3.69
C GLY A 321 19.77 9.63 -4.73
N GLU A 322 20.12 9.26 -5.97
CA GLU A 322 20.39 10.22 -7.06
C GLU A 322 19.12 10.82 -7.66
N LEU A 323 18.14 9.98 -7.99
CA LEU A 323 16.96 10.44 -8.72
C LEU A 323 15.96 11.21 -7.85
N PHE A 324 15.98 10.98 -6.53
CA PHE A 324 14.99 11.52 -5.60
C PHE A 324 15.58 12.49 -4.56
N SER A 325 16.91 12.69 -4.50
CA SER A 325 17.52 13.58 -3.51
C SER A 325 17.05 15.03 -3.66
N VAL A 326 16.56 15.59 -2.54
CA VAL A 326 16.23 17.01 -2.41
C VAL A 326 17.48 17.88 -2.50
N GLU A 327 18.55 17.51 -1.79
CA GLU A 327 19.81 18.25 -1.77
C GLU A 327 20.47 18.38 -3.15
N ARG A 328 20.33 17.34 -3.98
CA ARG A 328 20.90 17.29 -5.34
C ARG A 328 19.92 17.71 -6.43
N ASN A 329 18.71 18.15 -6.07
CA ASN A 329 17.64 18.48 -7.01
C ASN A 329 17.42 17.37 -8.05
N GLY A 330 17.27 16.13 -7.57
CA GLY A 330 17.07 14.96 -8.41
C GLY A 330 15.83 15.11 -9.30
N THR A 331 15.87 14.52 -10.50
CA THR A 331 14.81 14.69 -11.52
C THR A 331 13.39 14.35 -11.01
N ASN A 332 13.29 13.47 -10.00
CA ASN A 332 12.04 12.96 -9.46
C ASN A 332 11.77 13.41 -8.00
N VAL A 333 12.48 14.44 -7.53
CA VAL A 333 12.41 15.00 -6.16
C VAL A 333 11.01 15.41 -5.69
N GLU A 334 10.12 15.74 -6.63
CA GLU A 334 8.75 16.22 -6.35
C GLU A 334 7.96 15.30 -5.40
N SER A 335 8.27 14.00 -5.40
CA SER A 335 7.65 13.05 -4.46
C SER A 335 7.91 13.39 -2.99
N HIS A 336 9.16 13.72 -2.64
CA HIS A 336 9.52 14.14 -1.29
C HIS A 336 8.99 15.54 -0.95
N MET A 337 9.00 16.47 -1.90
CA MET A 337 8.46 17.81 -1.69
C MET A 337 6.97 17.77 -1.36
N VAL A 338 6.17 17.05 -2.14
CA VAL A 338 4.74 16.86 -1.87
C VAL A 338 4.52 16.19 -0.52
N ASN A 339 5.31 15.14 -0.21
CA ASN A 339 5.15 14.43 1.05
C ASN A 339 5.49 15.28 2.27
N HIS A 340 6.45 16.19 2.17
CA HIS A 340 6.77 17.13 3.25
C HIS A 340 5.53 17.96 3.62
N HIS A 341 4.91 18.62 2.64
CA HIS A 341 3.65 19.35 2.83
C HIS A 341 2.51 18.46 3.34
N LEU A 342 2.43 17.21 2.86
CA LEU A 342 1.42 16.26 3.29
C LEU A 342 1.55 15.91 4.78
N PHE A 343 2.76 15.55 5.23
CA PHE A 343 3.00 15.15 6.61
C PHE A 343 2.77 16.32 7.57
N GLU A 344 3.22 17.52 7.21
CA GLU A 344 3.00 18.73 8.01
C GLU A 344 1.50 19.07 8.11
N ALA A 345 0.78 19.10 6.98
CA ALA A 345 -0.63 19.50 6.97
C ALA A 345 -1.57 18.48 7.64
N LEU A 346 -1.18 17.20 7.69
CA LEU A 346 -1.95 16.13 8.32
C LEU A 346 -1.46 15.75 9.71
N GLU A 347 -0.44 16.43 10.25
CA GLU A 347 0.04 16.21 11.60
C GLU A 347 -1.10 16.44 12.61
N GLY A 348 -1.28 15.49 13.54
CA GLY A 348 -2.36 15.54 14.53
C GLY A 348 -3.77 15.29 13.97
N SER A 349 -3.92 15.08 12.66
CA SER A 349 -5.21 14.73 12.06
C SER A 349 -5.59 13.27 12.33
N ARG A 350 -6.82 12.90 11.95
CA ARG A 350 -7.34 11.53 12.06
C ARG A 350 -6.93 10.60 10.91
N PHE A 351 -6.11 11.08 9.98
CA PHE A 351 -5.74 10.29 8.82
C PHE A 351 -4.74 9.19 9.19
N HIS A 352 -5.00 7.97 8.68
CA HIS A 352 -4.01 6.92 8.63
C HIS A 352 -3.17 7.07 7.36
N ILE A 353 -1.87 7.32 7.50
CA ILE A 353 -1.01 7.48 6.34
C ILE A 353 -0.63 6.11 5.78
N LEU A 354 -0.90 5.91 4.48
CA LEU A 354 -0.39 4.79 3.70
C LEU A 354 0.90 5.24 3.02
N ASP A 355 2.03 5.03 3.68
CA ASP A 355 3.32 5.44 3.14
C ASP A 355 3.84 4.43 2.13
N VAL A 356 3.67 4.77 0.85
CA VAL A 356 4.05 3.95 -0.30
C VAL A 356 5.25 4.53 -1.06
N THR A 357 5.73 5.73 -0.71
CA THR A 357 6.67 6.46 -1.57
C THR A 357 8.01 5.75 -1.66
N SER A 358 8.66 5.47 -0.54
CA SER A 358 9.98 4.83 -0.53
C SER A 358 9.99 3.46 -1.19
N MET A 359 8.99 2.60 -0.94
CA MET A 359 8.90 1.31 -1.65
C MET A 359 8.72 1.50 -3.17
N SER A 360 8.05 2.58 -3.59
CA SER A 360 7.76 2.82 -5.00
C SER A 360 8.95 3.41 -5.75
N GLU A 361 9.85 4.14 -5.09
CA GLU A 361 11.06 4.74 -5.67
C GLU A 361 12.04 3.69 -6.20
N PHE A 362 12.03 2.49 -5.65
CA PHE A 362 12.85 1.40 -6.19
C PHE A 362 12.30 0.86 -7.51
N ARG A 363 11.02 1.11 -7.84
CA ARG A 363 10.30 0.35 -8.86
C ARG A 363 10.23 1.02 -10.22
N ALA A 364 11.31 1.69 -10.64
CA ALA A 364 11.43 2.25 -11.99
C ALA A 364 11.09 1.25 -13.12
N ASP A 365 11.25 -0.06 -12.88
CA ASP A 365 10.92 -1.16 -13.79
C ASP A 365 9.43 -1.35 -14.07
N ALA A 366 8.57 -0.89 -13.17
CA ALA A 366 7.14 -1.22 -13.12
C ALA A 366 6.23 -0.20 -13.83
N HIS A 367 6.81 0.79 -14.51
CA HIS A 367 6.06 1.73 -15.33
C HIS A 367 5.71 1.15 -16.71
N PRO A 368 4.57 1.52 -17.32
CA PRO A 368 4.27 1.13 -18.70
C PRO A 368 5.30 1.61 -19.71
N SER A 369 5.94 2.77 -19.48
CA SER A 369 6.92 3.36 -20.39
C SER A 369 6.34 3.45 -21.82
N THR A 370 7.04 2.92 -22.82
CA THR A 370 6.64 2.91 -24.23
C THR A 370 5.38 2.08 -24.50
N THR A 371 5.05 1.12 -23.65
CA THR A 371 3.87 0.25 -23.79
C THR A 371 2.58 0.90 -23.27
N GLY A 372 2.65 2.14 -22.77
CA GLY A 372 1.49 2.89 -22.28
C GLY A 372 0.51 3.35 -23.38
N GLY A 373 0.87 3.20 -24.65
CA GLY A 373 0.02 3.56 -25.80
C GLY A 373 -0.13 5.07 -26.02
N LYS A 374 0.75 5.88 -25.43
CA LYS A 374 0.83 7.33 -25.61
C LYS A 374 1.99 7.69 -26.56
N LYS A 375 1.99 8.92 -27.08
CA LYS A 375 3.11 9.45 -27.89
C LYS A 375 4.41 9.64 -27.07
N HIS A 376 4.28 9.79 -25.76
CA HIS A 376 5.38 9.89 -24.80
C HIS A 376 5.32 8.71 -23.82
N GLU A 377 6.44 8.42 -23.17
CA GLU A 377 6.53 7.33 -22.18
C GLU A 377 5.71 7.64 -20.94
N ASP A 378 4.94 6.65 -20.47
CA ASP A 378 4.21 6.78 -19.20
C ASP A 378 5.11 6.36 -18.04
N CYS A 379 5.78 7.33 -17.44
CA CYS A 379 6.68 7.18 -16.29
C CYS A 379 6.06 7.64 -14.97
N MET A 380 4.73 7.73 -14.94
CA MET A 380 3.97 8.14 -13.76
C MET A 380 3.04 7.02 -13.28
N HIS A 381 2.26 6.43 -14.19
CA HIS A 381 1.35 5.34 -13.86
C HIS A 381 2.08 4.00 -13.80
N TRP A 382 1.42 2.97 -13.29
CA TRP A 382 2.01 1.68 -13.03
C TRP A 382 1.35 0.57 -13.84
N CYS A 383 2.16 -0.39 -14.25
CA CYS A 383 1.70 -1.64 -14.82
C CYS A 383 0.76 -2.38 -13.85
N LEU A 384 -0.30 -2.98 -14.39
CA LEU A 384 -1.19 -3.88 -13.68
C LEU A 384 -1.25 -5.25 -14.39
N PRO A 385 -1.14 -6.38 -13.65
CA PRO A 385 -0.73 -6.48 -12.24
C PRO A 385 0.70 -5.96 -12.00
N GLY A 386 0.96 -5.42 -10.79
CA GLY A 386 2.24 -4.74 -10.48
C GLY A 386 2.23 -4.00 -9.15
N LEU A 387 3.05 -2.94 -9.02
CA LEU A 387 3.28 -2.19 -7.78
C LEU A 387 2.01 -1.75 -7.02
N PRO A 388 0.94 -1.24 -7.66
CA PRO A 388 -0.28 -0.83 -6.95
C PRO A 388 -0.93 -1.97 -6.17
N ASP A 389 -0.60 -3.20 -6.52
CA ASP A 389 -1.06 -4.35 -5.77
C ASP A 389 -0.41 -4.44 -4.38
N THR A 390 0.86 -4.08 -4.24
CA THR A 390 1.56 -4.01 -2.95
C THR A 390 1.04 -2.85 -2.10
N TRP A 391 0.62 -1.76 -2.73
CA TRP A 391 -0.09 -0.68 -2.01
C TRP A 391 -1.41 -1.19 -1.41
N ASN A 392 -2.12 -2.08 -2.12
CA ASN A 392 -3.33 -2.71 -1.60
C ASN A 392 -3.03 -3.72 -0.48
N ASP A 393 -1.90 -4.46 -0.55
CA ASP A 393 -1.43 -5.28 0.58
C ASP A 393 -1.22 -4.41 1.83
N LEU A 394 -0.52 -3.27 1.69
CA LEU A 394 -0.31 -2.30 2.78
C LEU A 394 -1.63 -1.76 3.34
N PHE A 395 -2.51 -1.31 2.47
CA PHE A 395 -3.82 -0.78 2.85
C PHE A 395 -4.62 -1.81 3.66
N ILE A 396 -4.69 -3.05 3.18
CA ILE A 396 -5.51 -4.08 3.82
C ILE A 396 -4.89 -4.58 5.12
N ALA A 397 -3.57 -4.72 5.17
CA ALA A 397 -2.86 -5.01 6.42
C ALA A 397 -3.15 -3.93 7.46
N THR A 398 -3.07 -2.66 7.08
CA THR A 398 -3.34 -1.53 7.99
C THR A 398 -4.80 -1.50 8.42
N LEU A 399 -5.75 -1.61 7.48
CA LEU A 399 -7.18 -1.60 7.77
C LEU A 399 -7.59 -2.74 8.73
N ASN A 400 -7.03 -3.94 8.54
CA ASN A 400 -7.27 -5.07 9.43
C ASN A 400 -6.86 -4.76 10.88
N THR A 401 -5.75 -4.04 11.11
CA THR A 401 -5.29 -3.69 12.47
C THR A 401 -6.18 -2.66 13.16
N LEU A 402 -6.84 -1.80 12.39
CA LEU A 402 -7.74 -0.76 12.91
C LEU A 402 -9.09 -1.33 13.36
N GLN A 403 -9.55 -2.41 12.73
CA GLN A 403 -10.83 -3.05 13.08
C GLN A 403 -10.70 -4.12 14.18
N THR A 404 -9.48 -4.54 14.52
CA THR A 404 -9.22 -5.45 15.65
C THR A 404 -9.10 -4.75 17.00
N LYS A 405 -9.18 -3.42 17.02
CA LYS A 405 -9.22 -2.58 18.22
C LYS A 405 -10.62 -2.02 18.38
#